data_AF-A0A929Y9B6-F1
#
_entry.id   AF-A0A929Y9B6-F1
#
_cell.length_a   1.000
_cell.length_b   1.000
_cell.length_c   1.000
_cell.angle_alpha   90.00
_cell.angle_beta   90.00
_cell.angle_gamma   90.00
#
_symmetry.space_group_name_H-M   'P 1'
#
loop_
_entity.id
_entity.type
_entity.pdbx_description
1 polymer ?
#
loop_
_entity_poly.entity_id
_entity_poly.type
_entity_poly.pdbx_seq_one_letter_code
_entity_poly.pdbx_strand_id
1 'polypeptide(L)'
;MKFKFSKKQMTWGMTAFLVIAAGILFYFLVFEFRNIIKSIQGIMDSIAPVLYGVVIAYILSPVLNFIEHYLLKPIFNRFGASTSLPFLTTEKKFKTMRTIAVTLSIATWIGLLAVVIFFLVPQLITSVMEISRNIPRYINNVNHYINTYLASQPKTQKLAIDLWNSYSDRLYEFWRQTVIPALPDMLQVFSQQLVTLFAGLFNFFIGTIVSIYLLNSKEQICARFKKICYALFKENLANEIISAFRYTHYTFIAFITGKLLDSFLVGLICYGGMRVMQLPYPELISVIVGVTNLIPFFGPYIGGIGGGASACVNQPGFHALFFDF
;
A
#
# COMPACT_ATOMS: atom_id res chain seq x y z
N MET A 1 -58.59 11.78 41.07
CA MET A 1 -58.49 10.34 40.70
C MET A 1 -57.07 10.03 40.27
N LYS A 2 -56.35 9.13 40.96
CA LYS A 2 -55.00 8.69 40.55
C LYS A 2 -55.16 7.54 39.55
N PHE A 3 -54.93 7.81 38.26
CA PHE A 3 -54.91 6.79 37.20
C PHE A 3 -53.77 5.80 37.49
N LYS A 4 -54.10 4.59 37.99
CA LYS A 4 -53.14 3.49 38.07
C LYS A 4 -53.19 2.72 36.75
N PHE A 5 -52.26 3.00 35.84
CA PHE A 5 -52.09 2.21 34.62
C PHE A 5 -51.77 0.76 35.00
N SER A 6 -52.51 -0.20 34.43
CA SER A 6 -52.18 -1.61 34.63
C SER A 6 -50.86 -1.93 33.92
N LYS A 7 -50.01 -2.79 34.53
CA LYS A 7 -48.72 -3.22 33.94
C LYS A 7 -48.89 -3.77 32.50
N LYS A 8 -50.06 -4.32 32.18
CA LYS A 8 -50.41 -4.82 30.86
C LYS A 8 -50.62 -3.67 29.86
N GLN A 9 -51.33 -2.61 30.22
CA GLN A 9 -51.48 -1.43 29.35
C GLN A 9 -50.15 -0.72 29.08
N MET A 10 -49.26 -0.66 30.08
CA MET A 10 -47.95 -0.03 29.94
C MET A 10 -47.00 -0.84 29.03
N THR A 11 -47.07 -2.18 29.08
CA THR A 11 -46.27 -3.04 28.19
C THR A 11 -46.74 -2.93 26.75
N TRP A 12 -48.04 -3.04 26.48
CA TRP A 12 -48.61 -2.88 25.12
C TRP A 12 -48.35 -1.48 24.54
N GLY A 13 -48.45 -0.42 25.35
CA GLY A 13 -48.10 0.94 24.95
C GLY A 13 -46.62 1.08 24.57
N MET A 14 -45.72 0.44 25.33
CA MET A 14 -44.29 0.45 25.03
C MET A 14 -43.95 -0.37 23.78
N THR A 15 -44.60 -1.52 23.58
CA THR A 15 -44.42 -2.31 22.35
C THR A 15 -44.90 -1.54 21.12
N ALA A 16 -46.08 -0.92 21.19
CA ALA A 16 -46.60 -0.10 20.09
C ALA A 16 -45.67 1.09 19.78
N PHE A 17 -45.19 1.79 20.80
CA PHE A 17 -44.22 2.87 20.64
C PHE A 17 -42.92 2.39 19.97
N LEU A 18 -42.35 1.27 20.42
CA LEU A 18 -41.12 0.72 19.83
C LEU A 18 -41.32 0.27 18.39
N VAL A 19 -42.46 -0.32 18.04
CA VAL A 19 -42.77 -0.73 16.67
C VAL A 19 -42.90 0.49 15.75
N ILE A 20 -43.60 1.54 16.20
CA ILE A 20 -43.73 2.78 15.43
C ILE A 20 -42.37 3.47 15.28
N ALA A 21 -41.60 3.57 16.37
CA ALA A 21 -40.25 4.14 16.34
C ALA A 21 -39.32 3.35 15.40
N ALA A 22 -39.36 2.01 15.44
CA ALA A 22 -38.59 1.16 14.54
C ALA A 22 -39.02 1.32 13.08
N GLY A 23 -40.33 1.46 12.82
CA GLY A 23 -40.85 1.71 11.47
C GLY A 23 -40.40 3.05 10.89
N ILE A 24 -40.41 4.12 11.69
CA ILE A 24 -39.90 5.44 11.29
C ILE A 24 -38.38 5.39 11.05
N LEU A 25 -37.64 4.69 11.92
CA LEU A 25 -36.19 4.54 11.79
C LEU A 25 -35.84 3.75 10.52
N PHE A 26 -36.58 2.69 10.22
CA PHE A 26 -36.44 1.91 8.99
C PHE A 26 -36.75 2.75 7.74
N TYR A 27 -37.82 3.54 7.77
CA TYR A 27 -38.14 4.48 6.69
C TYR A 27 -36.98 5.45 6.44
N PHE A 28 -36.44 6.07 7.50
CA PHE A 28 -35.31 7.00 7.37
C PHE A 28 -34.06 6.28 6.82
N LEU A 29 -33.79 5.06 7.25
CA LEU A 29 -32.64 4.28 6.80
C LEU A 29 -32.70 3.94 5.30
N VAL A 30 -33.90 3.61 4.78
CA VAL A 30 -34.10 3.24 3.38
C VAL A 30 -34.12 4.48 2.46
N PHE A 31 -34.84 5.53 2.85
CA PHE A 31 -35.05 6.69 1.98
C PHE A 31 -33.94 7.74 2.08
N GLU A 32 -33.30 7.88 3.24
CA GLU A 32 -32.14 8.77 3.44
C GLU A 32 -30.79 8.03 3.37
N PHE A 33 -30.78 6.80 2.86
CA PHE A 33 -29.57 5.96 2.76
C PHE A 33 -28.39 6.70 2.11
N ARG A 34 -28.67 7.51 1.07
CA ARG A 34 -27.64 8.30 0.38
C ARG A 34 -27.04 9.38 1.28
N ASN A 35 -27.85 10.01 2.13
CA ASN A 35 -27.38 11.03 3.06
C ASN A 35 -26.62 10.38 4.24
N ILE A 36 -27.08 9.21 4.70
CA ILE A 36 -26.34 8.40 5.70
C ILE A 36 -24.96 8.02 5.18
N ILE A 37 -24.85 7.52 3.94
CA ILE A 37 -23.55 7.22 3.32
C ILE A 37 -22.67 8.46 3.24
N LYS A 38 -23.19 9.60 2.80
CA LYS A 38 -22.43 10.85 2.73
C LYS A 38 -21.92 11.31 4.10
N SER A 39 -22.75 11.19 5.14
CA SER A 39 -22.33 11.50 6.51
C SER A 39 -21.24 10.55 7.01
N ILE A 40 -21.36 9.26 6.74
CA ILE A 40 -20.33 8.27 7.08
C ILE A 40 -19.03 8.57 6.33
N GLN A 41 -19.10 8.91 5.03
CA GLN A 41 -17.94 9.32 4.23
C GLN A 41 -17.27 10.56 4.81
N GLY A 42 -18.03 11.61 5.15
CA GLY A 42 -17.46 12.81 5.77
C GLY A 42 -16.76 12.53 7.10
N ILE A 43 -17.29 11.62 7.92
CA ILE A 43 -16.62 11.16 9.15
C ILE A 43 -15.34 10.38 8.80
N MET A 44 -15.40 9.48 7.82
CA MET A 44 -14.24 8.69 7.40
C MET A 44 -13.12 9.59 6.86
N ASP A 45 -13.45 10.57 6.02
CA ASP A 45 -12.51 11.52 5.44
C ASP A 45 -11.85 12.39 6.53
N SER A 46 -12.60 12.73 7.57
CA SER A 46 -12.09 13.49 8.72
C SER A 46 -11.13 12.66 9.59
N ILE A 47 -11.35 11.34 9.70
CA ILE A 47 -10.52 10.43 10.49
C ILE A 47 -9.37 9.84 9.66
N ALA A 48 -9.43 9.92 8.32
CA ALA A 48 -8.45 9.35 7.40
C ALA A 48 -6.98 9.74 7.73
N PRO A 49 -6.63 11.00 8.07
CA PRO A 49 -5.26 11.34 8.45
C PRO A 49 -4.79 10.58 9.70
N VAL A 50 -5.68 10.35 10.66
CA VAL A 50 -5.38 9.58 11.88
C VAL A 50 -5.17 8.11 11.52
N LEU A 51 -6.01 7.54 10.64
CA LEU A 51 -5.83 6.17 10.15
C LEU A 51 -4.51 6.00 9.41
N TYR A 52 -4.14 6.95 8.54
CA TYR A 52 -2.83 6.96 7.89
C TYR A 52 -1.70 6.99 8.92
N GLY A 53 -1.82 7.82 9.96
CA GLY A 53 -0.84 7.84 11.04
C GLY A 53 -0.73 6.53 11.82
N VAL A 54 -1.84 5.84 12.06
CA VAL A 54 -1.84 4.50 12.69
C VAL A 54 -1.13 3.48 11.79
N VAL A 55 -1.44 3.46 10.50
CA VAL A 55 -0.81 2.56 9.52
C VAL A 55 0.69 2.83 9.42
N ILE A 56 1.09 4.09 9.28
CA ILE A 56 2.50 4.51 9.21
C ILE A 56 3.22 4.13 10.50
N ALA A 57 2.65 4.40 11.67
CA ALA A 57 3.23 4.01 12.96
C ALA A 57 3.39 2.49 13.09
N TYR A 58 2.45 1.71 12.58
CA TYR A 58 2.53 0.26 12.61
C TYR A 58 3.66 -0.26 11.71
N ILE A 59 3.77 0.26 10.47
CA ILE A 59 4.82 -0.10 9.52
C ILE A 59 6.21 0.34 10.02
N LEU A 60 6.31 1.48 10.70
CA LEU A 60 7.55 1.98 11.29
C LEU A 60 7.93 1.28 12.59
N SER A 61 7.03 0.52 13.22
CA SER A 61 7.29 -0.13 14.50
C SER A 61 8.51 -1.08 14.48
N PRO A 62 8.71 -1.95 13.47
CA PRO A 62 9.91 -2.78 13.35
C PRO A 62 11.18 -1.96 13.20
N VAL A 63 11.15 -0.88 12.40
CA VAL A 63 12.28 0.04 12.20
C VAL A 63 12.66 0.71 13.51
N LEU A 64 11.66 1.22 14.25
CA LEU A 64 11.86 1.81 15.57
C LEU A 64 12.45 0.81 16.55
N ASN A 65 11.91 -0.42 16.61
CA ASN A 65 12.43 -1.46 17.50
C ASN A 65 13.88 -1.84 17.13
N PHE A 66 14.20 -1.88 15.84
CA PHE A 66 15.55 -2.14 15.35
C PHE A 66 16.53 -1.05 15.80
N ILE A 67 16.17 0.23 15.59
CA ILE A 67 16.99 1.38 16.01
C ILE A 67 17.15 1.40 17.53
N GLU A 68 16.09 1.18 18.29
CA GLU A 68 16.17 1.13 19.76
C GLU A 68 17.08 0.01 20.24
N HIS A 69 16.89 -1.21 19.71
CA HIS A 69 17.55 -2.38 20.27
C HIS A 69 19.00 -2.55 19.80
N TYR A 70 19.26 -2.32 18.51
CA TYR A 70 20.56 -2.59 17.90
C TYR A 70 21.45 -1.36 17.79
N LEU A 71 20.90 -0.14 17.67
CA LEU A 71 21.69 1.09 17.56
C LEU A 71 21.79 1.82 18.91
N LEU A 72 20.66 2.20 19.49
CA LEU A 72 20.67 3.14 20.62
C LEU A 72 21.01 2.50 21.96
N LYS A 73 20.45 1.33 22.30
CA LYS A 73 20.79 0.62 23.55
C LYS A 73 22.30 0.36 23.72
N PRO A 74 23.05 -0.20 22.75
CA PRO A 74 24.48 -0.43 22.92
C PRO A 74 25.29 0.88 23.04
N ILE A 75 24.88 1.95 22.35
CA ILE A 75 25.53 3.27 22.45
C ILE A 75 25.33 3.84 23.86
N PHE A 76 24.10 3.89 24.35
CA PHE A 76 23.81 4.38 25.71
C PHE A 76 24.49 3.53 26.79
N ASN A 77 24.62 2.21 26.57
CA ASN A 77 25.32 1.32 27.49
C ASN A 77 26.82 1.61 27.59
N ARG A 78 27.47 1.94 26.47
CA ARG A 78 28.90 2.29 26.44
C ARG A 78 29.21 3.63 27.12
N PHE A 79 28.27 4.57 27.14
CA PHE A 79 28.40 5.87 27.83
C PHE A 79 28.08 5.80 29.34
N GLY A 80 28.24 4.62 29.98
CA GLY A 80 28.12 4.47 31.43
C GLY A 80 26.69 4.28 31.96
N ALA A 81 25.72 3.94 31.10
CA ALA A 81 24.41 3.47 31.54
C ALA A 81 24.44 1.94 31.65
N SER A 82 24.56 1.40 32.87
CA SER A 82 24.31 -0.03 33.09
C SER A 82 22.83 -0.31 32.82
N THR A 83 22.50 -0.64 31.58
CA THR A 83 21.11 -0.87 31.12
C THR A 83 20.90 -2.36 30.96
N SER A 84 20.80 -3.07 32.09
CA SER A 84 20.38 -4.46 32.10
C SER A 84 18.84 -4.62 32.14
N LEU A 85 18.06 -3.57 32.41
CA LEU A 85 16.60 -3.64 32.46
C LEU A 85 15.92 -2.35 31.96
N PRO A 86 14.89 -2.40 31.09
CA PRO A 86 14.14 -1.22 30.61
C PRO A 86 13.41 -0.44 31.72
N PHE A 87 13.31 -1.01 32.92
CA PHE A 87 12.54 -0.45 34.03
C PHE A 87 13.39 0.40 35.00
N LEU A 88 14.72 0.43 34.86
CA LEU A 88 15.66 1.07 35.79
C LEU A 88 16.43 2.26 35.19
N THR A 89 16.08 2.73 34.00
CA THR A 89 16.63 3.97 33.45
C THR A 89 15.90 5.18 34.01
N THR A 90 16.63 6.19 34.48
CA THR A 90 16.10 7.53 34.78
C THR A 90 15.11 7.94 33.69
N GLU A 91 13.84 8.26 34.01
CA GLU A 91 12.78 8.50 33.01
C GLU A 91 13.21 9.46 31.89
N LYS A 92 14.04 10.44 32.22
CA LYS A 92 14.62 11.39 31.26
C LYS A 92 15.46 10.70 30.17
N LYS A 93 16.30 9.72 30.51
CA LYS A 93 17.15 9.00 29.54
C LYS A 93 16.34 8.13 28.58
N PHE A 94 15.33 7.43 29.10
CA PHE A 94 14.43 6.63 28.27
C PHE A 94 13.63 7.52 27.29
N LYS A 95 13.12 8.65 27.78
CA LYS A 95 12.40 9.63 26.95
C LYS A 95 13.29 10.20 25.85
N THR A 96 14.54 10.55 26.15
CA THR A 96 15.50 11.03 25.14
C THR A 96 15.83 9.96 24.11
N MET A 97 16.13 8.73 24.54
CA MET A 97 16.38 7.60 23.64
C MET A 97 15.18 7.37 22.71
N ARG A 98 13.95 7.42 23.26
CA ARG A 98 12.73 7.24 22.49
C ARG A 98 12.55 8.33 21.44
N THR A 99 12.73 9.60 21.81
CA THR A 99 12.64 10.70 20.84
C THR A 99 13.66 10.52 19.71
N ILE A 100 14.91 10.15 20.03
CA ILE A 100 15.94 9.90 19.02
C ILE A 100 15.54 8.74 18.11
N ALA A 101 15.02 7.64 18.66
CA ALA A 101 14.57 6.49 17.89
C ALA A 101 13.43 6.83 16.93
N VAL A 102 12.43 7.57 17.40
CA VAL A 102 11.29 8.01 16.59
C VAL A 102 11.75 8.93 15.47
N THR A 103 12.59 9.92 15.78
CA THR A 103 13.15 10.85 14.78
C THR A 103 13.96 10.10 13.72
N LEU A 104 14.84 9.17 14.13
CA LEU A 104 15.59 8.35 13.18
C LEU A 104 14.67 7.48 12.32
N SER A 105 13.66 6.85 12.91
CA SER A 105 12.71 6.00 12.18
C SER A 105 11.98 6.80 11.09
N ILE A 106 11.52 8.00 11.42
CA ILE A 106 10.82 8.87 10.46
C ILE A 106 11.78 9.45 9.43
N ALA A 107 13.02 9.79 9.82
CA ALA A 107 14.05 10.20 8.87
C ALA A 107 14.37 9.07 7.87
N THR A 108 14.43 7.81 8.32
CA THR A 108 14.60 6.65 7.44
C THR A 108 13.41 6.49 6.49
N TRP A 109 12.18 6.66 6.99
CA TRP A 109 10.96 6.59 6.16
C TRP A 109 10.91 7.68 5.09
N ILE A 110 11.11 8.94 5.47
CA ILE A 110 11.13 10.07 4.53
C ILE A 110 12.30 9.93 3.55
N GLY A 111 13.48 9.52 4.04
CA GLY A 111 14.67 9.30 3.22
C GLY A 111 14.45 8.21 2.17
N LEU A 112 13.83 7.09 2.55
CA LEU A 112 13.48 6.01 1.61
C LEU A 112 12.53 6.49 0.51
N LEU A 113 11.46 7.21 0.87
CA LEU A 113 10.53 7.78 -0.11
C LEU A 113 11.22 8.80 -1.03
N ALA A 114 12.06 9.67 -0.47
CA ALA A 114 12.79 10.67 -1.23
C ALA A 114 13.75 10.03 -2.24
N VAL A 115 14.49 8.99 -1.83
CA VAL A 115 15.38 8.23 -2.72
C VAL A 115 14.58 7.59 -3.85
N VAL A 116 13.47 6.90 -3.54
CA VAL A 116 12.63 6.28 -4.57
C VAL A 116 12.14 7.32 -5.58
N ILE A 117 11.57 8.44 -5.13
CA ILE A 117 11.07 9.49 -6.04
C ILE A 117 12.21 10.12 -6.85
N PHE A 118 13.32 10.46 -6.19
CA PHE A 118 14.45 11.14 -6.82
C PHE A 118 15.12 10.28 -7.89
N PHE A 119 15.21 8.96 -7.71
CA PHE A 119 15.75 8.07 -8.73
C PHE A 119 14.70 7.69 -9.79
N LEU A 120 13.45 7.43 -9.38
CA LEU A 120 12.41 6.92 -10.27
C LEU A 120 11.94 7.98 -11.29
N VAL A 121 11.68 9.22 -10.87
CA VAL A 121 11.17 10.28 -11.76
C VAL A 121 12.11 10.59 -12.93
N PRO A 122 13.41 10.91 -12.73
CA PRO A 122 14.30 11.17 -13.85
C PRO A 122 14.53 9.93 -14.72
N GLN A 123 14.55 8.74 -14.12
CA GLN A 123 14.68 7.50 -14.87
C GLN A 123 13.46 7.22 -15.76
N LEU A 124 12.25 7.55 -15.30
CA LEU A 124 11.03 7.47 -16.12
C LEU A 124 11.11 8.42 -17.32
N ILE A 125 11.53 9.67 -17.09
CA ILE A 125 11.65 10.68 -18.15
C ILE A 125 12.67 10.22 -19.20
N THR A 126 13.87 9.82 -18.75
CA THR A 126 14.92 9.34 -19.66
C THR A 126 14.50 8.10 -20.43
N SER A 127 13.80 7.15 -19.79
CA SER A 127 13.28 5.95 -20.46
C SER A 127 12.28 6.28 -21.56
N VAL A 128 11.34 7.20 -21.29
CA VAL A 128 10.37 7.67 -22.30
C VAL A 128 11.08 8.39 -23.45
N MET A 129 12.06 9.24 -23.13
CA MET A 129 12.85 9.96 -24.14
C MET A 129 13.70 9.01 -25.01
N GLU A 130 14.32 7.98 -24.42
CA GLU A 130 15.13 7.00 -25.13
C GLU A 130 14.30 6.09 -26.01
N ILE A 131 13.13 5.64 -25.55
CA ILE A 131 12.16 4.91 -26.39
C ILE A 131 11.79 5.77 -27.59
N SER A 132 11.41 7.03 -27.35
CA SER A 132 11.01 7.98 -28.40
C SER A 132 12.11 8.18 -29.45
N ARG A 133 13.36 8.44 -29.01
CA ARG A 133 14.50 8.64 -29.92
C ARG A 133 14.87 7.39 -30.71
N ASN A 134 14.64 6.20 -30.16
CA ASN A 134 15.02 4.94 -30.78
C ASN A 134 13.93 4.32 -31.68
N ILE A 135 12.72 4.88 -31.75
CA ILE A 135 11.66 4.39 -32.66
C ILE A 135 12.13 4.21 -34.10
N PRO A 136 12.82 5.17 -34.74
CA PRO A 136 13.31 4.99 -36.11
C PRO A 136 14.27 3.80 -36.22
N ARG A 137 15.13 3.63 -35.19
CA ARG A 137 16.07 2.51 -35.12
C ARG A 137 15.35 1.18 -34.92
N TYR A 138 14.30 1.13 -34.10
CA TYR A 138 13.49 -0.09 -33.93
C TYR A 138 12.79 -0.48 -35.22
N ILE A 139 12.21 0.49 -35.94
CA ILE A 139 11.61 0.27 -37.26
C ILE A 139 12.65 -0.27 -38.26
N ASN A 140 13.84 0.33 -38.30
CA ASN A 140 14.93 -0.10 -39.16
C ASN A 140 15.49 -1.49 -38.79
N ASN A 141 15.54 -1.83 -37.51
CA ASN A 141 15.95 -3.16 -37.06
C ASN A 141 14.95 -4.23 -37.51
N VAL A 142 13.64 -3.96 -37.43
CA VAL A 142 12.63 -4.89 -37.95
C VAL A 142 12.75 -5.04 -39.47
N ASN A 143 12.94 -3.94 -40.19
CA ASN A 143 13.25 -3.99 -41.64
C ASN A 143 14.47 -4.86 -41.94
N HIS A 144 15.54 -4.71 -41.15
CA HIS A 144 16.73 -5.53 -41.28
C HIS A 144 16.45 -7.01 -40.99
N TYR A 145 15.71 -7.34 -39.93
CA TYR A 145 15.36 -8.73 -39.60
C TYR A 145 14.46 -9.38 -40.65
N ILE A 146 13.48 -8.66 -41.18
CA ILE A 146 12.65 -9.15 -42.28
C ILE A 146 13.54 -9.45 -43.50
N ASN A 147 14.44 -8.52 -43.86
CA ASN A 147 15.32 -8.70 -45.00
C ASN A 147 16.38 -9.80 -44.82
N THR A 148 16.84 -10.04 -43.59
CA THR A 148 17.88 -11.05 -43.31
C THR A 148 17.30 -12.45 -43.13
N TYR A 149 16.18 -12.60 -42.42
CA TYR A 149 15.60 -13.92 -42.11
C TYR A 149 14.63 -14.45 -43.16
N LEU A 150 13.98 -13.58 -43.95
CA LEU A 150 13.07 -14.00 -45.04
C LEU A 150 13.73 -13.96 -46.44
N ALA A 151 15.03 -13.67 -46.53
CA ALA A 151 15.77 -13.61 -47.80
C ALA A 151 15.65 -14.89 -48.66
N SER A 152 15.47 -16.05 -48.02
CA SER A 152 15.33 -17.35 -48.68
C SER A 152 13.93 -17.59 -49.28
N GLN A 153 12.94 -16.74 -48.98
CA GLN A 153 11.55 -16.86 -49.45
C GLN A 153 11.04 -15.53 -50.02
N PRO A 154 11.26 -15.25 -51.33
CA PRO A 154 11.01 -13.94 -51.93
C PRO A 154 9.55 -13.48 -51.87
N LYS A 155 8.60 -14.43 -51.97
CA LYS A 155 7.16 -14.12 -51.90
C LYS A 155 6.72 -13.74 -50.49
N THR A 156 7.19 -14.48 -49.47
CA THR A 156 6.88 -14.24 -48.05
C THR A 156 7.56 -12.96 -47.56
N GLN A 157 8.78 -12.69 -48.02
CA GLN A 157 9.51 -11.45 -47.73
C GLN A 157 8.78 -10.22 -48.26
N LYS A 158 8.32 -10.24 -49.52
CA LYS A 158 7.60 -9.10 -50.12
C LYS A 158 6.30 -8.78 -49.36
N LEU A 159 5.51 -9.80 -49.04
CA LEU A 159 4.29 -9.64 -48.24
C LEU A 159 4.59 -9.09 -46.84
N ALA A 160 5.66 -9.56 -46.18
CA ALA A 160 6.05 -9.08 -44.86
C ALA A 160 6.51 -7.62 -44.89
N ILE A 161 7.28 -7.21 -45.91
CA ILE A 161 7.74 -5.81 -46.09
C ILE A 161 6.57 -4.89 -46.41
N ASP A 162 5.66 -5.28 -47.32
CA ASP A 162 4.53 -4.44 -47.71
C ASP A 162 3.55 -4.22 -46.53
N LEU A 163 3.28 -5.28 -45.76
CA LEU A 163 2.52 -5.17 -44.51
C LEU A 163 3.27 -4.30 -43.49
N TRP A 164 4.54 -4.58 -43.24
CA TRP A 164 5.33 -3.87 -42.25
C TRP A 164 5.43 -2.37 -42.57
N ASN A 165 5.71 -1.98 -43.81
CA ASN A 165 5.77 -0.59 -44.24
C ASN A 165 4.43 0.14 -44.03
N SER A 166 3.31 -0.51 -44.37
CA SER A 166 1.98 0.04 -44.12
C SER A 166 1.67 0.28 -42.64
N TYR A 167 2.24 -0.52 -41.73
CA TYR A 167 2.07 -0.35 -40.29
C TYR A 167 3.12 0.58 -39.68
N SER A 168 4.37 0.53 -40.13
CA SER A 168 5.47 1.33 -39.60
C SER A 168 5.28 2.81 -39.92
N ASP A 169 4.79 3.14 -41.11
CA ASP A 169 4.53 4.54 -41.49
C ASP A 169 3.38 5.11 -40.66
N ARG A 170 2.30 4.36 -40.46
CA ARG A 170 1.19 4.76 -39.56
C ARG A 170 1.63 4.88 -38.10
N LEU A 171 2.48 3.97 -37.63
CA LEU A 171 3.06 4.04 -36.28
C LEU A 171 3.98 5.25 -36.13
N TYR A 172 4.80 5.54 -37.14
CA TYR A 172 5.70 6.68 -37.16
C TYR A 172 4.92 8.01 -37.19
N GLU A 173 3.89 8.10 -38.01
CA GLU A 173 2.99 9.26 -38.06
C GLU A 173 2.23 9.44 -36.75
N PHE A 174 1.63 8.38 -36.20
CA PHE A 174 0.97 8.42 -34.89
C PHE A 174 1.92 8.88 -33.79
N TRP A 175 3.15 8.36 -33.76
CA TRP A 175 4.16 8.79 -32.80
C TRP A 175 4.56 10.26 -32.95
N ARG A 176 4.80 10.71 -34.19
CA ARG A 176 5.26 12.07 -34.48
C ARG A 176 4.17 13.13 -34.34
N GLN A 177 2.93 12.80 -34.72
CA GLN A 177 1.83 13.75 -34.78
C GLN A 177 0.92 13.71 -33.54
N THR A 178 0.84 12.57 -32.86
CA THR A 178 -0.04 12.42 -31.68
C THR A 178 0.76 12.34 -30.40
N VAL A 179 1.77 11.47 -30.31
CA VAL A 179 2.41 11.20 -29.01
C VAL A 179 3.48 12.25 -28.65
N ILE A 180 4.36 12.65 -29.57
CA ILE A 180 5.36 13.72 -29.32
C ILE A 180 4.70 15.06 -28.96
N PRO A 181 3.66 15.53 -29.67
CA PRO A 181 3.00 16.78 -29.33
C PRO A 181 2.14 16.68 -28.07
N ALA A 182 1.62 15.50 -27.73
CA ALA A 182 0.87 15.28 -26.49
C ALA A 182 1.77 15.10 -25.26
N LEU A 183 3.08 14.83 -25.40
CA LEU A 183 4.00 14.68 -24.28
C LEU A 183 4.01 15.88 -23.32
N PRO A 184 4.09 17.14 -23.79
CA PRO A 184 3.92 18.33 -22.95
C PRO A 184 2.58 18.38 -22.20
N ASP A 185 1.47 18.08 -22.89
CA ASP A 185 0.13 18.08 -22.28
C ASP A 185 -0.04 16.92 -21.29
N MET A 186 0.53 15.76 -21.56
CA MET A 186 0.60 14.64 -20.62
C MET A 186 1.41 15.02 -19.40
N LEU A 187 2.56 15.69 -19.56
CA LEU A 187 3.34 16.23 -18.45
C LEU A 187 2.56 17.29 -17.67
N GLN A 188 1.71 18.08 -18.33
CA GLN A 188 0.82 19.04 -17.67
C GLN A 188 -0.31 18.34 -16.90
N VAL A 189 -0.91 17.27 -17.45
CA VAL A 189 -1.88 16.43 -16.75
C VAL A 189 -1.23 15.71 -15.57
N PHE A 190 0.00 15.20 -15.73
CA PHE A 190 0.81 14.68 -14.63
C PHE A 190 1.07 15.76 -13.58
N SER A 191 1.36 17.01 -13.98
CA SER A 191 1.52 18.13 -13.07
C SER A 191 0.23 18.47 -12.31
N GLN A 192 -0.93 18.42 -12.96
CA GLN A 192 -2.23 18.59 -12.31
C GLN A 192 -2.55 17.42 -11.37
N GLN A 193 -2.24 16.19 -11.76
CA GLN A 193 -2.35 15.03 -10.86
C GLN A 193 -1.36 15.12 -9.70
N LEU A 194 -0.17 15.70 -9.90
CA LEU A 194 0.75 16.03 -8.81
C LEU A 194 0.09 17.00 -7.83
N VAL A 195 -0.68 18.00 -8.28
CA VAL A 195 -1.45 18.90 -7.38
C VAL A 195 -2.46 18.11 -6.54
N THR A 196 -3.18 17.16 -7.14
CA THR A 196 -4.09 16.27 -6.38
C THR A 196 -3.33 15.35 -5.42
N LEU A 197 -2.18 14.82 -5.83
CA LEU A 197 -1.26 14.08 -4.96
C LEU A 197 -0.73 14.97 -3.83
N PHE A 198 -0.47 16.25 -4.06
CA PHE A 198 -0.06 17.22 -3.03
C PHE A 198 -1.15 17.45 -1.99
N ALA A 199 -2.43 17.48 -2.39
CA ALA A 199 -3.55 17.49 -1.45
C ALA A 199 -3.61 16.19 -0.62
N GLY A 200 -3.39 15.03 -1.25
CA GLY A 200 -3.23 13.75 -0.55
C GLY A 200 -2.01 13.70 0.37
N LEU A 201 -0.90 14.33 -0.03
CA LEU A 201 0.32 14.47 0.77
C LEU A 201 0.09 15.30 2.02
N PHE A 202 -0.87 16.23 2.02
CA PHE A 202 -1.23 16.96 3.24
C PHE A 202 -1.84 16.03 4.30
N ASN A 203 -2.76 15.14 3.89
CA ASN A 203 -3.30 14.11 4.79
C ASN A 203 -2.23 13.11 5.23
N PHE A 204 -1.30 12.76 4.33
CA PHE A 204 -0.14 11.93 4.64
C PHE A 204 0.83 12.62 5.62
N PHE A 205 1.03 13.93 5.49
CA PHE A 205 1.86 14.74 6.37
C PHE A 205 1.25 14.83 7.77
N ILE A 206 -0.05 15.11 7.87
CA ILE A 206 -0.79 15.04 9.13
C ILE A 206 -0.69 13.64 9.73
N GLY A 207 -0.88 12.59 8.92
CA GLY A 207 -0.70 11.20 9.34
C GLY A 207 0.70 10.93 9.86
N THR A 208 1.74 11.47 9.22
CA THR A 208 3.12 11.37 9.69
C THR A 208 3.29 12.03 11.05
N ILE A 209 2.70 13.21 11.28
CA ILE A 209 2.68 13.86 12.61
C ILE A 209 1.99 12.97 13.64
N VAL A 210 0.81 12.43 13.33
CA VAL A 210 0.08 11.51 14.21
C VAL A 210 0.93 10.28 14.53
N SER A 211 1.65 9.74 13.54
CA SER A 211 2.52 8.58 13.71
C SER A 211 3.66 8.84 14.70
N ILE A 212 4.21 10.06 14.76
CA ILE A 212 5.22 10.47 15.77
C ILE A 212 4.65 10.26 17.17
N TYR A 213 3.45 10.78 17.43
CA TYR A 213 2.82 10.70 18.76
C TYR A 213 2.49 9.26 19.14
N LEU A 214 1.96 8.47 18.20
CA LEU A 214 1.64 7.06 18.40
C LEU A 214 2.89 6.23 18.66
N LEU A 215 3.95 6.43 17.88
CA LEU A 215 5.24 5.76 18.07
C LEU A 215 5.89 6.18 19.39
N ASN A 216 5.87 7.46 19.74
CA ASN A 216 6.46 7.91 21.01
C ASN A 216 5.74 7.31 22.23
N SER A 217 4.44 7.08 22.14
CA SER A 217 3.60 6.60 23.24
C SER A 217 3.17 5.13 23.11
N LYS A 218 3.81 4.33 22.23
CA LYS A 218 3.35 2.98 21.85
C LYS A 218 3.10 2.07 23.06
N GLU A 219 3.99 2.06 24.05
CA GLU A 219 3.89 1.21 25.24
C GLU A 219 2.75 1.65 26.16
N GLN A 220 2.55 2.97 26.30
CA GLN A 220 1.49 3.54 27.13
C GLN A 220 0.12 3.24 26.51
N ILE A 221 0.00 3.38 25.19
CA ILE A 221 -1.22 3.05 24.45
C ILE A 221 -1.55 1.57 24.63
N CYS A 222 -0.58 0.67 24.40
CA CYS A 222 -0.76 -0.77 24.62
C CYS A 222 -1.15 -1.11 26.07
N ALA A 223 -0.52 -0.46 27.06
CA ALA A 223 -0.85 -0.68 28.47
C ALA A 223 -2.28 -0.22 28.81
N ARG A 224 -2.72 0.93 28.29
CA ARG A 224 -4.09 1.43 28.47
C ARG A 224 -5.11 0.51 27.81
N PHE A 225 -4.84 0.03 26.60
CA PHE A 225 -5.72 -0.95 25.93
C PHE A 225 -5.85 -2.25 26.71
N LYS A 226 -4.75 -2.77 27.29
CA LYS A 226 -4.81 -3.94 28.18
C LYS A 226 -5.69 -3.68 29.40
N LYS A 227 -5.53 -2.53 30.09
CA LYS A 227 -6.37 -2.16 31.23
C LYS A 227 -7.85 -2.09 30.86
N ILE A 228 -8.17 -1.51 29.71
CA ILE A 228 -9.55 -1.44 29.20
C ILE A 228 -10.09 -2.85 28.93
N CYS A 229 -9.29 -3.75 28.33
CA CYS A 229 -9.71 -5.14 28.10
C CYS A 229 -10.02 -5.87 29.42
N TYR A 230 -9.16 -5.76 30.44
CA TYR A 230 -9.41 -6.35 31.75
C TYR A 230 -10.56 -5.70 32.51
N ALA A 231 -10.94 -4.45 32.18
CA ALA A 231 -12.08 -3.78 32.78
C ALA A 231 -13.41 -4.19 32.14
N LEU A 232 -13.42 -4.48 30.84
CA LEU A 232 -14.63 -4.84 30.08
C LEU A 232 -14.93 -6.35 30.10
N PHE A 233 -13.91 -7.19 30.24
CA PHE A 233 -14.03 -8.64 30.11
C PHE A 233 -13.52 -9.38 31.34
N LYS A 234 -14.02 -10.61 31.55
CA LYS A 234 -13.49 -11.53 32.56
C LYS A 234 -12.03 -11.89 32.23
N GLU A 235 -11.24 -12.19 33.26
CA GLU A 235 -9.80 -12.43 33.15
C GLU A 235 -9.42 -13.43 32.05
N ASN A 236 -10.12 -14.57 31.96
CA ASN A 236 -9.88 -15.58 30.93
C ASN A 236 -10.05 -15.02 29.51
N LEU A 237 -11.15 -14.30 29.26
CA LEU A 237 -11.47 -13.74 27.94
C LEU A 237 -10.54 -12.57 27.60
N ALA A 238 -10.19 -11.73 28.60
CA ALA A 238 -9.22 -10.66 28.41
C ALA A 238 -7.82 -11.20 28.06
N ASN A 239 -7.38 -12.29 28.71
CA ASN A 239 -6.13 -12.97 28.39
C ASN A 239 -6.14 -13.55 26.96
N GLU A 240 -7.24 -14.19 26.56
CA GLU A 240 -7.41 -14.70 25.19
C GLU A 240 -7.33 -13.56 24.17
N ILE A 241 -8.08 -12.46 24.35
CA ILE A 241 -8.03 -11.29 23.45
C ILE A 241 -6.60 -10.75 23.33
N ILE A 242 -5.92 -10.52 24.47
CA ILE A 242 -4.55 -9.97 24.47
C ILE A 242 -3.58 -10.95 23.80
N SER A 243 -3.76 -12.26 24.00
CA SER A 243 -2.94 -13.28 23.36
C SER A 243 -3.15 -13.31 21.83
N ALA A 244 -4.40 -13.19 21.38
CA ALA A 244 -4.75 -13.10 19.97
C ALA A 244 -4.13 -11.86 19.33
N PHE A 245 -4.26 -10.68 19.95
CA PHE A 245 -3.60 -9.47 19.44
C PHE A 245 -2.08 -9.59 19.38
N ARG A 246 -1.46 -10.25 20.37
CA ARG A 246 0.00 -10.48 20.37
C ARG A 246 0.42 -11.43 19.25
N TYR A 247 -0.33 -12.50 19.05
CA TYR A 247 -0.09 -13.47 17.97
C TYR A 247 -0.28 -12.82 16.59
N THR A 248 -1.36 -12.05 16.40
CA THR A 248 -1.61 -11.26 15.19
C THR A 248 -0.47 -10.27 14.96
N HIS A 249 -0.07 -9.50 15.97
CA HIS A 249 1.04 -8.56 15.86
C HIS A 249 2.35 -9.23 15.44
N TYR A 250 2.71 -10.36 16.06
CA TYR A 250 3.91 -11.12 15.71
C TYR A 250 3.86 -11.61 14.27
N THR A 251 2.74 -12.21 13.86
CA THR A 251 2.55 -12.77 12.52
C THR A 251 2.57 -11.68 11.44
N PHE A 252 1.86 -10.57 11.65
CA PHE A 252 1.84 -9.45 10.71
C PHE A 252 3.19 -8.76 10.59
N ILE A 253 3.92 -8.52 11.68
CA ILE A 253 5.26 -7.93 11.60
C ILE A 253 6.25 -8.87 10.92
N ALA A 254 6.21 -10.16 11.23
CA ALA A 254 7.05 -11.15 10.58
C ALA A 254 6.75 -11.22 9.07
N PHE A 255 5.47 -11.19 8.68
CA PHE A 255 5.04 -11.16 7.29
C PHE A 255 5.48 -9.88 6.57
N ILE A 256 5.24 -8.69 7.15
CA ILE A 256 5.63 -7.41 6.53
C ILE A 256 7.14 -7.33 6.37
N THR A 257 7.89 -7.71 7.41
CA THR A 257 9.35 -7.69 7.39
C THR A 257 9.90 -8.71 6.39
N GLY A 258 9.31 -9.91 6.35
CA GLY A 258 9.63 -10.94 5.36
C GLY A 258 9.34 -10.48 3.92
N LYS A 259 8.19 -9.84 3.68
CA LYS A 259 7.81 -9.32 2.36
C LYS A 259 8.65 -8.14 1.91
N LEU A 260 9.04 -7.25 2.83
CA LEU A 260 9.98 -6.17 2.54
C LEU A 260 11.36 -6.74 2.15
N LEU A 261 11.86 -7.72 2.89
CA LEU A 261 13.14 -8.38 2.59
C LEU A 261 13.09 -9.12 1.24
N ASP A 262 12.04 -9.90 1.00
CA ASP A 262 11.81 -10.63 -0.25
C ASP A 262 11.78 -9.67 -1.45
N SER A 263 10.98 -8.60 -1.36
CA SER A 263 10.87 -7.58 -2.41
C SER A 263 12.18 -6.86 -2.68
N PHE A 264 12.96 -6.59 -1.64
CA PHE A 264 14.30 -6.01 -1.78
C PHE A 264 15.26 -6.96 -2.51
N LEU A 265 15.26 -8.25 -2.14
CA LEU A 265 16.09 -9.25 -2.79
C LEU A 265 15.70 -9.47 -4.26
N VAL A 266 14.40 -9.56 -4.55
CA VAL A 266 13.88 -9.67 -5.93
C VAL A 266 14.28 -8.45 -6.76
N GLY A 267 14.18 -7.24 -6.20
CA GLY A 267 14.67 -6.02 -6.86
C GLY A 267 16.16 -6.07 -7.17
N LEU A 268 17.00 -6.50 -6.22
CA LEU A 268 18.45 -6.64 -6.45
C LEU A 268 18.80 -7.70 -7.50
N ILE A 269 18.14 -8.86 -7.46
CA ILE A 269 18.33 -9.93 -8.45
C ILE A 269 17.91 -9.45 -9.84
N CYS A 270 16.79 -8.74 -9.94
CA CYS A 270 16.32 -8.15 -11.19
C CYS A 270 17.34 -7.13 -11.73
N TYR A 271 17.84 -6.23 -10.88
CA TYR A 271 18.87 -5.26 -11.26
C TYR A 271 20.15 -5.95 -11.76
N GLY A 272 20.65 -6.94 -11.01
CA GLY A 272 21.84 -7.71 -11.37
C GLY A 272 21.66 -8.49 -12.68
N GLY A 273 20.55 -9.19 -12.83
CA GLY A 273 20.22 -9.96 -14.04
C GLY A 273 20.15 -9.07 -15.27
N MET A 274 19.49 -7.91 -15.17
CA MET A 274 19.42 -6.96 -16.28
C MET A 274 20.79 -6.38 -16.64
N ARG A 275 21.63 -6.07 -15.65
CA ARG A 275 23.01 -5.60 -15.89
C ARG A 275 23.87 -6.67 -16.58
N VAL A 276 23.76 -7.93 -16.16
CA VAL A 276 24.49 -9.05 -16.77
C VAL A 276 24.03 -9.29 -18.22
N MET A 277 22.72 -9.23 -18.47
CA MET A 277 22.14 -9.39 -19.80
C MET A 277 22.26 -8.14 -20.68
N GLN A 278 22.86 -7.05 -20.17
CA GLN A 278 22.97 -5.75 -20.83
C GLN A 278 21.62 -5.21 -21.33
N LEU A 279 20.55 -5.49 -20.59
CA LEU A 279 19.21 -5.02 -20.90
C LEU A 279 19.07 -3.53 -20.52
N PRO A 280 18.33 -2.74 -21.32
CA PRO A 280 18.15 -1.33 -21.05
C PRO A 280 17.25 -1.12 -19.82
N TYR A 281 17.43 0.02 -19.15
CA TYR A 281 16.65 0.47 -17.98
C TYR A 281 16.69 -0.44 -16.73
N PRO A 282 17.86 -0.96 -16.32
CA PRO A 282 17.94 -1.86 -15.16
C PRO A 282 17.49 -1.19 -13.86
N GLU A 283 17.77 0.10 -13.66
CA GLU A 283 17.37 0.84 -12.46
C GLU A 283 15.85 0.97 -12.35
N LEU A 284 15.18 1.33 -13.46
CA LEU A 284 13.74 1.56 -13.47
C LEU A 284 12.98 0.26 -13.24
N ILE A 285 13.31 -0.76 -14.03
CA ILE A 285 12.58 -2.02 -14.06
C ILE A 285 12.77 -2.76 -12.73
N SER A 286 13.98 -2.76 -12.17
CA SER A 286 14.22 -3.40 -10.87
C SER A 286 13.47 -2.73 -9.72
N VAL A 287 13.36 -1.40 -9.70
CA VAL A 287 12.56 -0.69 -8.70
C VAL A 287 11.08 -0.99 -8.86
N ILE A 288 10.55 -0.97 -10.10
CA ILE A 288 9.15 -1.31 -10.36
C ILE A 288 8.86 -2.74 -9.91
N VAL A 289 9.70 -3.71 -10.30
CA VAL A 289 9.54 -5.12 -9.93
C VAL A 289 9.60 -5.28 -8.41
N GLY A 290 10.58 -4.65 -7.74
CA GLY A 290 10.70 -4.69 -6.28
C GLY A 290 9.49 -4.09 -5.57
N VAL A 291 9.01 -2.90 -5.98
CA VAL A 291 7.83 -2.26 -5.38
C VAL A 291 6.55 -3.04 -5.69
N THR A 292 6.42 -3.62 -6.88
CA THR A 292 5.25 -4.41 -7.26
C THR A 292 5.20 -5.72 -6.47
N ASN A 293 6.36 -6.32 -6.17
CA ASN A 293 6.46 -7.49 -5.30
C ASN A 293 6.06 -7.19 -3.85
N LEU A 294 6.12 -5.92 -3.43
CA LEU A 294 5.73 -5.49 -2.09
C LEU A 294 4.21 -5.54 -1.89
N ILE A 295 3.40 -5.39 -2.94
CA ILE A 295 1.93 -5.33 -2.86
C ILE A 295 1.39 -6.76 -2.78
N PRO A 296 1.00 -7.27 -1.59
CA PRO A 296 0.25 -8.51 -1.52
C PRO A 296 -1.16 -8.22 -2.06
N PHE A 297 -1.86 -9.22 -2.60
CA PHE A 297 -3.26 -9.17 -3.09
C PHE A 297 -3.52 -9.06 -4.60
N PHE A 298 -2.61 -8.60 -5.47
CA PHE A 298 -2.92 -8.69 -6.92
C PHE A 298 -2.88 -10.14 -7.46
N GLY A 299 -2.16 -11.05 -6.81
CA GLY A 299 -2.12 -12.47 -7.20
C GLY A 299 -3.50 -13.15 -7.13
N PRO A 300 -4.21 -13.14 -5.97
CA PRO A 300 -5.53 -13.76 -5.85
C PRO A 300 -6.67 -12.98 -6.52
N TYR A 301 -6.59 -11.66 -6.68
CA TYR A 301 -7.66 -10.89 -7.34
C TYR A 301 -7.55 -10.96 -8.87
N ILE A 302 -6.36 -10.91 -9.47
CA ILE A 302 -6.20 -11.11 -10.93
C ILE A 302 -6.35 -12.60 -11.28
N GLY A 303 -5.80 -13.50 -10.45
CA GLY A 303 -6.00 -14.95 -10.57
C GLY A 303 -7.41 -15.41 -10.25
N GLY A 304 -8.13 -14.73 -9.36
CA GLY A 304 -9.52 -15.04 -8.99
C GLY A 304 -10.56 -14.40 -9.92
N ILE A 305 -10.30 -13.22 -10.48
CA ILE A 305 -11.15 -12.62 -11.52
C ILE A 305 -10.90 -13.32 -12.87
N GLY A 306 -9.63 -13.59 -13.22
CA GLY A 306 -9.28 -14.35 -14.43
C GLY A 306 -9.61 -15.85 -14.32
N GLY A 307 -9.35 -16.45 -13.16
CA GLY A 307 -9.66 -17.85 -12.87
C GLY A 307 -11.13 -18.10 -12.56
N GLY A 308 -11.83 -17.16 -11.93
CA GLY A 308 -13.27 -17.23 -11.66
C GLY A 308 -14.12 -17.08 -12.93
N ALA A 309 -13.71 -16.21 -13.86
CA ALA A 309 -14.34 -16.13 -15.18
C ALA A 309 -14.15 -17.43 -16.00
N SER A 310 -13.03 -18.13 -15.80
CA SER A 310 -12.77 -19.43 -16.43
C SER A 310 -13.48 -20.60 -15.72
N ALA A 311 -13.58 -20.54 -14.38
CA ALA A 311 -14.19 -21.57 -13.54
C ALA A 311 -15.73 -21.59 -13.64
N CYS A 312 -16.36 -20.44 -13.92
CA CYS A 312 -17.81 -20.39 -14.16
C CYS A 312 -18.24 -21.00 -15.51
N VAL A 313 -17.29 -21.39 -16.38
CA VAL A 313 -17.58 -22.02 -17.67
C VAL A 313 -17.50 -23.56 -17.62
N ASN A 314 -16.83 -24.17 -16.63
CA ASN A 314 -16.70 -25.63 -16.54
C ASN A 314 -16.64 -26.14 -15.08
N GLN A 315 -17.82 -26.50 -14.54
CA GLN A 315 -18.19 -27.59 -13.61
C GLN A 315 -17.16 -28.35 -12.68
N PRO A 316 -17.64 -29.06 -11.63
CA PRO A 316 -17.25 -28.92 -10.23
C PRO A 316 -16.09 -29.84 -9.78
N GLY A 317 -14.90 -29.28 -9.53
CA GLY A 317 -13.77 -30.01 -8.93
C GLY A 317 -12.79 -29.12 -8.17
N PHE A 318 -13.22 -27.90 -7.80
CA PHE A 318 -12.38 -26.83 -7.24
C PHE A 318 -12.06 -27.02 -5.75
N HIS A 319 -11.42 -28.14 -5.38
CA HIS A 319 -11.03 -28.37 -3.98
C HIS A 319 -9.57 -28.79 -3.74
N ALA A 320 -8.73 -28.91 -4.76
CA ALA A 320 -7.40 -29.52 -4.58
C ALA A 320 -6.18 -28.67 -4.99
N LEU A 321 -6.33 -27.43 -5.47
CA LEU A 321 -5.20 -26.68 -6.06
C LEU A 321 -4.89 -25.31 -5.45
N PHE A 322 -5.59 -24.91 -4.38
CA PHE A 322 -5.34 -23.63 -3.69
C PHE A 322 -4.62 -23.75 -2.34
N PHE A 323 -4.15 -24.96 -1.99
CA PHE A 323 -3.21 -25.16 -0.90
C PHE A 323 -1.89 -25.63 -1.49
N ASP A 324 -1.13 -24.69 -2.01
CA ASP A 324 0.33 -24.63 -1.91
C ASP A 324 0.75 -23.29 -2.52
N PHE A 325 1.55 -22.52 -1.76
CA PHE A 325 1.93 -21.10 -1.87
C PHE A 325 1.06 -20.09 -1.12
#